data_AF-A0A1V9Y0B0-F1
#
_entry.id   AF-A0A1V9Y0B0-F1
#
_cell.length_a   1.000
_cell.length_b   1.000
_cell.length_c   1.000
_cell.angle_alpha   90.00
_cell.angle_beta   90.00
_cell.angle_gamma   90.00
#
_symmetry.space_group_name_H-M   'P 1'
#
loop_
_entity.id
_entity.type
_entity.pdbx_description
1 polymer ?
#
loop_
_entity_poly.entity_id
_entity_poly.type
_entity_poly.pdbx_seq_one_letter_code
_entity_poly.pdbx_strand_id
1 'polypeptide(L)'
;MHYSRILQHRVSFCCLLLILLEYISEVLCSNEFISTHFKVDEGPYLFAEMKAELAAQGPCWTYAVERLEKNRLEPEGQERLAFDFANCFIEGAGVRGYYCREAEKLATCKDFIRMQNGPHNNVYSVFYMQSQLLVAYLKELAQQFDASQKLKKGLKNTPPLSNRLASALDLLLDSLKAEDEVAELKRLAVKSHSELRANMRRTERLLADISDMVGKYKIFSVTVIGITLFATNIVLRTLL
;
A
#
# COMPACT_ATOMS: atom_id res chain seq x y z
N MET A 1 -26.89 -50.08 5.08
CA MET A 1 -27.34 -48.91 4.28
C MET A 1 -27.42 -47.58 5.07
N HIS A 2 -26.75 -47.42 6.22
CA HIS A 2 -26.77 -46.16 6.98
C HIS A 2 -25.60 -45.20 6.69
N TYR A 3 -24.49 -45.69 6.10
CA TYR A 3 -23.30 -44.87 5.83
C TYR A 3 -23.47 -43.85 4.69
N SER A 4 -24.33 -44.15 3.71
CA SER A 4 -24.51 -43.29 2.53
C SER A 4 -25.23 -41.96 2.84
N ARG A 5 -26.18 -41.97 3.80
CA ARG A 5 -26.91 -40.74 4.19
C ARG A 5 -26.04 -39.75 4.98
N ILE A 6 -25.07 -40.24 5.74
CA ILE A 6 -24.18 -39.38 6.54
C ILE A 6 -23.18 -38.64 5.64
N LEU A 7 -22.70 -39.30 4.57
CA LEU A 7 -21.79 -38.68 3.61
C LEU A 7 -22.48 -37.55 2.82
N GLN A 8 -23.75 -37.75 2.44
CA GLN A 8 -24.50 -36.78 1.64
C GLN A 8 -24.84 -35.49 2.42
N HIS A 9 -25.07 -35.58 3.73
CA HIS A 9 -25.28 -34.40 4.57
C HIS A 9 -24.01 -33.58 4.79
N ARG A 10 -22.82 -34.21 4.84
CA ARG A 10 -21.56 -33.50 5.04
C ARG A 10 -21.13 -32.69 3.80
N VAL A 11 -21.36 -33.23 2.61
CA VAL A 11 -21.05 -32.52 1.35
C VAL A 11 -21.96 -31.29 1.18
N SER A 12 -23.25 -31.42 1.51
CA SER A 12 -24.21 -30.31 1.41
C SER A 12 -23.87 -29.16 2.38
N PHE A 13 -23.44 -29.49 3.61
CA PHE A 13 -23.09 -28.47 4.59
C PHE A 13 -21.81 -27.71 4.21
N CYS A 14 -20.79 -28.38 3.66
CA CYS A 14 -19.59 -27.70 3.17
C CYS A 14 -19.87 -26.74 2.02
N CYS A 15 -20.75 -27.11 1.06
CA CYS A 15 -21.11 -26.20 -0.04
C CYS A 15 -21.83 -24.94 0.46
N LEU A 16 -22.77 -25.08 1.40
CA LEU A 16 -23.45 -23.92 1.98
C LEU A 16 -22.50 -23.00 2.74
N LEU A 17 -21.51 -23.56 3.44
CA LEU A 17 -20.55 -22.79 4.22
C LEU A 17 -19.56 -22.02 3.32
N LEU A 18 -19.18 -22.59 2.17
CA LEU A 18 -18.36 -21.89 1.16
C LEU A 18 -19.13 -20.73 0.50
N ILE A 19 -20.40 -20.93 0.16
CA ILE A 19 -21.25 -19.87 -0.43
C ILE A 19 -21.46 -18.72 0.57
N LEU A 20 -21.67 -19.05 1.86
CA LEU A 20 -21.78 -18.04 2.91
C LEU A 20 -20.47 -17.26 3.11
N LEU A 21 -19.31 -17.92 3.01
CA LEU A 21 -18.01 -17.26 3.11
C LEU A 21 -17.73 -16.32 1.93
N GLU A 22 -18.10 -16.70 0.71
CA GLU A 22 -18.01 -15.82 -0.47
C GLU A 22 -18.95 -14.60 -0.31
N TYR A 23 -20.19 -14.83 0.11
CA TYR A 23 -21.18 -13.76 0.30
C TYR A 23 -20.77 -12.76 1.40
N ILE A 24 -20.23 -13.24 2.52
CA ILE A 24 -19.75 -12.38 3.61
C ILE A 24 -18.54 -11.55 3.16
N SER A 25 -17.69 -12.07 2.26
CA SER A 25 -16.53 -11.34 1.73
C SER A 25 -16.92 -10.14 0.86
N GLU A 26 -17.99 -10.27 0.05
CA GLU A 26 -18.51 -9.18 -0.79
C GLU A 26 -19.22 -8.10 0.05
N VAL A 27 -19.97 -8.50 1.08
CA VAL A 27 -20.71 -7.57 1.94
C VAL A 27 -19.77 -6.77 2.85
N LEU A 28 -18.69 -7.36 3.36
CA LEU A 28 -17.71 -6.65 4.18
C LEU A 28 -16.82 -5.66 3.39
N CYS A 29 -16.74 -5.80 2.06
CA CYS A 29 -15.97 -4.87 1.20
C CYS A 29 -16.82 -3.71 0.66
N SER A 30 -18.15 -3.75 0.81
CA SER A 30 -19.04 -2.66 0.41
C SER A 30 -19.31 -1.71 1.57
N ASN A 31 -18.26 -1.18 2.20
CA ASN A 31 -18.43 -0.11 3.17
C ASN A 31 -18.57 1.22 2.42
N GLU A 32 -19.71 1.87 2.67
CA GLU A 32 -20.15 3.12 2.08
C GLU A 32 -19.02 4.15 1.97
N PHE A 33 -18.68 4.47 0.74
CA PHE A 33 -17.90 5.65 0.40
C PHE A 33 -18.78 6.89 0.64
N ILE A 34 -18.82 7.37 1.89
CA ILE A 34 -19.42 8.66 2.23
C ILE A 34 -18.54 9.75 1.58
N SER A 35 -18.93 10.13 0.36
CA SER A 35 -18.43 11.30 -0.37
C SER A 35 -19.02 12.55 0.28
N THR A 36 -18.37 13.01 1.34
CA THR A 36 -18.60 14.34 1.90
C THR A 36 -17.69 15.30 1.18
N HIS A 37 -18.28 16.27 0.47
CA HIS A 37 -17.56 17.37 -0.16
C HIS A 37 -16.75 18.11 0.91
N PHE A 38 -15.44 18.04 0.79
CA PHE A 38 -14.50 18.33 1.85
C PHE A 38 -13.63 19.53 1.45
N LYS A 39 -13.99 20.71 1.96
CA LYS A 39 -13.17 21.94 1.86
C LYS A 39 -12.51 22.16 3.21
N VAL A 40 -11.18 22.07 3.24
CA VAL A 40 -10.39 22.23 4.46
C VAL A 40 -9.36 23.30 4.17
N ASP A 41 -9.54 24.47 4.76
CA ASP A 41 -8.64 25.61 4.58
C ASP A 41 -7.36 25.52 5.44
N GLU A 42 -7.24 24.55 6.35
CA GLU A 42 -6.00 24.28 7.13
C GLU A 42 -5.20 23.05 6.67
N GLY A 43 -5.63 22.38 5.59
CA GLY A 43 -4.83 21.36 4.90
C GLY A 43 -3.41 21.78 4.47
N PRO A 44 -3.12 23.06 4.14
CA PRO A 44 -1.82 23.45 3.61
C PRO A 44 -0.62 23.17 4.54
N TYR A 45 -0.79 23.20 5.86
CA TYR A 45 0.33 23.04 6.80
C TYR A 45 0.86 21.60 6.86
N LEU A 46 -0.04 20.62 7.00
CA LEU A 46 0.31 19.19 6.99
C LEU A 46 0.87 18.74 5.64
N PHE A 47 0.28 19.24 4.54
CA PHE A 47 0.81 18.98 3.21
C PHE A 47 2.18 19.61 3.00
N ALA A 48 2.42 20.80 3.54
CA ALA A 48 3.74 21.45 3.48
C ALA A 48 4.81 20.66 4.24
N GLU A 49 4.49 20.14 5.43
CA GLU A 49 5.42 19.31 6.22
C GLU A 49 5.73 18.00 5.49
N MET A 50 4.71 17.27 5.04
CA MET A 50 4.88 16.03 4.28
C MET A 50 5.66 16.26 2.97
N LYS A 51 5.38 17.36 2.27
CA LYS A 51 6.10 17.77 1.07
C LYS A 51 7.57 18.08 1.38
N ALA A 52 7.86 18.73 2.51
CA ALA A 52 9.23 19.02 2.92
C ALA A 52 10.01 17.73 3.24
N GLU A 53 9.40 16.79 3.97
CA GLU A 53 10.02 15.49 4.27
C GLU A 53 10.30 14.67 3.00
N LEU A 54 9.33 14.64 2.07
CA LEU A 54 9.43 13.88 0.83
C LEU A 54 10.30 14.57 -0.23
N ALA A 55 10.45 15.88 -0.19
CA ALA A 55 11.39 16.60 -1.06
C ALA A 55 12.84 16.16 -0.85
N ALA A 56 13.21 15.73 0.38
CA ALA A 56 14.52 15.16 0.65
C ALA A 56 14.76 13.82 -0.11
N GLN A 57 13.70 13.14 -0.55
CA GLN A 57 13.79 11.90 -1.34
C GLN A 57 13.90 12.15 -2.85
N GLY A 58 13.76 13.40 -3.29
CA GLY A 58 13.94 13.83 -4.67
C GLY A 58 12.65 14.29 -5.38
N PRO A 59 12.79 14.80 -6.62
CA PRO A 59 11.72 15.53 -7.32
C PRO A 59 10.51 14.65 -7.66
N CYS A 60 10.69 13.34 -7.87
CA CYS A 60 9.58 12.43 -8.13
C CYS A 60 8.60 12.39 -6.95
N TRP A 61 9.12 12.34 -5.72
CA TRP A 61 8.31 12.30 -4.51
C TRP A 61 7.57 13.62 -4.28
N THR A 62 8.24 14.76 -4.53
CA THR A 62 7.59 16.07 -4.47
C THR A 62 6.44 16.16 -5.45
N TYR A 63 6.63 15.71 -6.69
CA TYR A 63 5.59 15.71 -7.72
C TYR A 63 4.38 14.83 -7.33
N ALA A 64 4.64 13.64 -6.79
CA ALA A 64 3.58 12.74 -6.33
C ALA A 64 2.69 13.39 -5.23
N VAL A 65 3.31 14.11 -4.30
CA VAL A 65 2.62 14.84 -3.22
C VAL A 65 1.82 16.03 -3.74
N GLU A 66 2.39 16.81 -4.66
CA GLU A 66 1.69 17.96 -5.25
C GLU A 66 0.40 17.52 -5.97
N ARG A 67 0.43 16.37 -6.64
CA ARG A 67 -0.78 15.81 -7.24
C ARG A 67 -1.79 15.30 -6.22
N LEU A 68 -1.33 14.77 -5.07
CA LEU A 68 -2.24 14.39 -4.00
C LEU A 68 -3.06 15.59 -3.53
N GLU A 69 -2.40 16.73 -3.35
CA GLU A 69 -3.05 17.97 -2.93
C GLU A 69 -4.15 18.38 -3.93
N LYS A 70 -3.87 18.28 -5.23
CA LYS A 70 -4.82 18.60 -6.31
C LYS A 70 -5.99 17.62 -6.38
N ASN A 71 -5.76 16.32 -6.15
CA ASN A 71 -6.72 15.24 -6.44
C ASN A 71 -7.24 14.51 -5.20
N ARG A 72 -7.12 15.08 -3.98
CA ARG A 72 -7.40 14.36 -2.72
C ARG A 72 -8.81 13.79 -2.57
N LEU A 73 -9.77 14.33 -3.32
CA LEU A 73 -11.20 14.02 -3.19
C LEU A 73 -11.66 12.89 -4.11
N GLU A 74 -10.85 12.52 -5.10
CA GLU A 74 -11.27 11.54 -6.10
C GLU A 74 -10.88 10.11 -5.66
N PRO A 75 -11.78 9.13 -5.74
CA PRO A 75 -11.46 7.72 -5.49
C PRO A 75 -10.30 7.23 -6.38
N GLU A 76 -10.32 7.60 -7.66
CA GLU A 76 -9.23 7.31 -8.62
C GLU A 76 -7.90 7.99 -8.19
N GLY A 77 -7.95 9.04 -7.38
CA GLY A 77 -6.79 9.73 -6.82
C GLY A 77 -5.94 8.85 -5.91
N GLN A 78 -6.54 7.88 -5.20
CA GLN A 78 -5.81 6.98 -4.29
C GLN A 78 -4.96 5.97 -5.04
N GLU A 79 -5.53 5.29 -6.04
CA GLU A 79 -4.79 4.38 -6.93
C GLU A 79 -3.67 5.13 -7.66
N ARG A 80 -3.98 6.35 -8.11
CA ARG A 80 -3.04 7.19 -8.84
C ARG A 80 -1.88 7.68 -7.97
N LEU A 81 -2.15 7.99 -6.71
CA LEU A 81 -1.12 8.32 -5.73
C LEU A 81 -0.21 7.11 -5.47
N ALA A 82 -0.81 5.95 -5.23
CA ALA A 82 -0.10 4.71 -4.96
C ALA A 82 0.82 4.32 -6.12
N PHE A 83 0.31 4.46 -7.35
CA PHE A 83 1.09 4.23 -8.56
C PHE A 83 2.31 5.14 -8.64
N ASP A 84 2.16 6.42 -8.34
CA ASP A 84 3.26 7.38 -8.39
C ASP A 84 4.32 7.11 -7.31
N PHE A 85 3.92 6.86 -6.07
CA PHE A 85 4.88 6.53 -5.01
C PHE A 85 5.62 5.23 -5.30
N ALA A 86 4.90 4.22 -5.78
CA ALA A 86 5.53 2.98 -6.24
C ALA A 86 6.52 3.25 -7.37
N ASN A 87 6.16 4.11 -8.33
CA ASN A 87 7.03 4.46 -9.43
C ASN A 87 8.29 5.20 -8.96
N CYS A 88 8.15 6.18 -8.08
CA CYS A 88 9.29 6.90 -7.49
C CYS A 88 10.23 5.97 -6.71
N PHE A 89 9.68 4.99 -5.99
CA PHE A 89 10.48 3.98 -5.30
C PHE A 89 11.26 3.10 -6.28
N ILE A 90 10.62 2.63 -7.35
CA ILE A 90 11.21 1.76 -8.38
C ILE A 90 12.33 2.50 -9.14
N GLU A 91 12.08 3.75 -9.54
CA GLU A 91 13.08 4.60 -10.19
C GLU A 91 14.26 4.90 -9.26
N GLY A 92 14.00 5.16 -7.97
CA GLY A 92 15.02 5.33 -6.95
C GLY A 92 15.90 4.07 -6.74
N ALA A 93 15.37 2.89 -7.06
CA ALA A 93 16.12 1.64 -7.06
C ALA A 93 16.92 1.39 -8.36
N GLY A 94 16.92 2.35 -9.30
CA GLY A 94 17.62 2.24 -10.58
C GLY A 94 16.89 1.37 -11.62
N VAL A 95 15.65 0.98 -11.35
CA VAL A 95 14.82 0.22 -12.27
C VAL A 95 14.01 1.19 -13.13
N ARG A 96 13.81 0.86 -14.41
CA ARG A 96 12.99 1.68 -15.30
C ARG A 96 11.56 1.78 -14.78
N GLY A 97 11.09 3.01 -14.57
CA GLY A 97 9.74 3.31 -14.14
C GLY A 97 8.65 2.97 -15.18
N TYR A 98 7.42 3.14 -14.74
CA TYR A 98 6.18 2.96 -15.47
C TYR A 98 5.56 4.31 -15.76
N TYR A 99 4.94 4.45 -16.93
CA TYR A 99 4.38 5.72 -17.36
C TYR A 99 2.91 5.59 -17.76
N CYS A 100 2.05 6.37 -17.10
CA CYS A 100 0.64 6.54 -17.46
C CYS A 100 0.33 8.04 -17.59
N ARG A 101 -0.32 8.45 -18.68
CA ARG A 101 -0.64 9.89 -18.91
C ARG A 101 -1.65 10.38 -17.89
N GLU A 102 -1.51 11.60 -17.36
CA GLU A 102 -2.38 12.15 -16.30
C GLU A 102 -3.89 11.97 -16.59
N ALA A 103 -4.32 12.26 -17.81
CA ALA A 103 -5.72 12.14 -18.23
C ALA A 103 -6.20 10.71 -18.53
N GLU A 104 -5.28 9.74 -18.59
CA GLU A 104 -5.60 8.33 -18.86
C GLU A 104 -5.99 7.61 -17.57
N LYS A 105 -7.07 6.81 -17.60
CA LYS A 105 -7.46 5.96 -16.48
C LYS A 105 -6.42 4.86 -16.25
N LEU A 106 -6.07 4.60 -14.99
CA LEU A 106 -5.08 3.58 -14.67
C LEU A 106 -5.50 2.19 -15.16
N ALA A 107 -6.78 1.84 -15.03
CA ALA A 107 -7.33 0.57 -15.49
C ALA A 107 -7.09 0.29 -16.99
N THR A 108 -6.91 1.32 -17.81
CA THR A 108 -6.61 1.20 -19.25
C THR A 108 -5.14 1.38 -19.59
N CYS A 109 -4.33 1.88 -18.64
CA CYS A 109 -2.91 2.15 -18.87
C CYS A 109 -2.10 0.84 -18.94
N LYS A 110 -1.44 0.61 -20.09
CA LYS A 110 -0.64 -0.61 -20.33
C LYS A 110 0.48 -0.79 -19.31
N ASP A 111 1.13 0.30 -18.91
CA ASP A 111 2.23 0.25 -17.95
C ASP A 111 1.75 -0.06 -16.54
N PHE A 112 0.59 0.46 -16.13
CA PHE A 112 -0.05 0.08 -14.87
C PHE A 112 -0.43 -1.41 -14.85
N ILE A 113 -1.06 -1.90 -15.91
CA ILE A 113 -1.38 -3.33 -16.07
C ILE A 113 -0.10 -4.18 -16.00
N ARG A 114 1.00 -3.72 -16.60
CA ARG A 114 2.32 -4.39 -16.51
C ARG A 114 2.89 -4.36 -15.10
N MET A 115 2.67 -3.30 -14.33
CA MET A 115 3.10 -3.21 -12.92
C MET A 115 2.32 -4.22 -12.06
N GLN A 116 1.00 -4.26 -12.20
CA GLN A 116 0.12 -5.17 -11.44
C GLN A 116 0.37 -6.65 -11.76
N ASN A 117 0.64 -6.98 -13.02
CA ASN A 117 0.93 -8.36 -13.44
C ASN A 117 2.42 -8.71 -13.35
N GLY A 118 3.26 -7.78 -12.88
CA GLY A 118 4.71 -7.88 -12.93
C GLY A 118 5.36 -8.13 -11.56
N PRO A 119 6.70 -8.15 -11.51
CA PRO A 119 7.46 -8.36 -10.27
C PRO A 119 7.27 -7.22 -9.24
N HIS A 120 6.82 -6.06 -9.68
CA HIS A 120 6.64 -4.88 -8.83
C HIS A 120 5.21 -4.75 -8.24
N ASN A 121 4.33 -5.74 -8.44
CA ASN A 121 2.97 -5.72 -7.89
C ASN A 121 2.95 -5.58 -6.36
N ASN A 122 3.89 -6.23 -5.67
CA ASN A 122 3.99 -6.15 -4.22
C ASN A 122 4.36 -4.74 -3.75
N VAL A 123 5.23 -4.05 -4.50
CA VAL A 123 5.61 -2.66 -4.20
C VAL A 123 4.38 -1.76 -4.34
N TYR A 124 3.64 -1.90 -5.44
CA TYR A 124 2.39 -1.18 -5.65
C TYR A 124 1.38 -1.44 -4.52
N SER A 125 1.13 -2.71 -4.18
CA SER A 125 0.17 -3.09 -3.13
C SER A 125 0.48 -2.43 -1.78
N VAL A 126 1.77 -2.35 -1.41
CA VAL A 126 2.19 -1.67 -0.17
C VAL A 126 1.86 -0.19 -0.24
N PHE A 127 2.26 0.50 -1.31
CA PHE A 127 1.97 1.93 -1.47
C PHE A 127 0.48 2.22 -1.62
N TYR A 128 -0.30 1.28 -2.14
CA TYR A 128 -1.75 1.38 -2.22
C TYR A 128 -2.37 1.39 -0.83
N MET A 129 -2.02 0.44 0.03
CA MET A 129 -2.48 0.43 1.42
C MET A 129 -2.03 1.68 2.18
N GLN A 130 -0.80 2.13 1.98
CA GLN A 130 -0.30 3.36 2.61
C GLN A 130 -1.04 4.62 2.13
N SER A 131 -1.36 4.68 0.84
CA SER A 131 -2.15 5.78 0.26
C SER A 131 -3.56 5.81 0.83
N GLN A 132 -4.19 4.65 1.00
CA GLN A 132 -5.50 4.55 1.66
C GLN A 132 -5.45 5.05 3.11
N LEU A 133 -4.45 4.61 3.88
CA LEU A 133 -4.27 5.06 5.27
C LEU A 133 -4.02 6.56 5.35
N LEU A 134 -3.18 7.10 4.46
CA LEU A 134 -2.91 8.54 4.39
C LEU A 134 -4.18 9.33 4.09
N VAL A 135 -4.98 8.89 3.12
CA VAL A 135 -6.23 9.58 2.76
C VAL A 135 -7.26 9.49 3.89
N ALA A 136 -7.37 8.34 4.55
CA ALA A 136 -8.22 8.18 5.73
C ALA A 136 -7.80 9.10 6.88
N TYR A 137 -6.50 9.17 7.16
CA TYR A 137 -5.94 10.07 8.17
C TYR A 137 -6.21 11.55 7.84
N LEU A 138 -5.99 11.96 6.60
CA LEU A 138 -6.29 13.32 6.15
C LEU A 138 -7.78 13.65 6.27
N LYS A 139 -8.67 12.68 5.99
CA LYS A 139 -10.12 12.84 6.15
C LYS A 139 -10.49 13.04 7.62
N GLU A 140 -9.96 12.22 8.52
CA GLU A 140 -10.21 12.30 9.96
C GLU A 140 -9.76 13.65 10.53
N LEU A 141 -8.52 14.06 10.26
CA LEU A 141 -7.97 15.33 10.73
C LEU A 141 -8.85 16.53 10.40
N ALA A 142 -9.41 16.52 9.22
CA ALA A 142 -10.23 17.62 8.77
C ALA A 142 -11.68 17.54 9.25
N GLN A 143 -12.21 16.35 9.53
CA GLN A 143 -13.45 16.23 10.30
C GLN A 143 -13.27 16.81 11.71
N GLN A 144 -12.14 16.52 12.36
CA GLN A 144 -11.78 17.10 13.65
C GLN A 144 -11.67 18.63 13.55
N PHE A 145 -11.04 19.13 12.49
CA PHE A 145 -10.94 20.56 12.26
C PHE A 145 -12.32 21.22 12.08
N ASP A 146 -13.18 20.68 11.21
CA ASP A 146 -14.54 21.18 10.99
C ASP A 146 -15.37 21.17 12.28
N ALA A 147 -15.23 20.12 13.10
CA ALA A 147 -15.85 20.04 14.41
C ALA A 147 -15.34 21.16 15.33
N SER A 148 -14.03 21.40 15.38
CA SER A 148 -13.43 22.50 16.15
C SER A 148 -13.95 23.87 15.70
N GLN A 149 -14.10 24.08 14.39
CA GLN A 149 -14.54 25.36 13.83
C GLN A 149 -16.04 25.60 14.11
N LYS A 150 -16.86 24.56 13.99
CA LYS A 150 -18.29 24.60 14.35
C LYS A 150 -18.48 24.85 15.83
N LEU A 151 -17.70 24.19 16.69
CA LEU A 151 -17.67 24.47 18.13
C LEU A 151 -17.31 25.94 18.37
N LYS A 152 -16.23 26.45 17.79
CA LYS A 152 -15.79 27.85 17.93
C LYS A 152 -16.86 28.86 17.48
N LYS A 153 -17.61 28.55 16.42
CA LYS A 153 -18.75 29.36 15.95
C LYS A 153 -19.95 29.28 16.90
N GLY A 154 -20.29 28.10 17.41
CA GLY A 154 -21.37 27.91 18.39
C GLY A 154 -21.07 28.57 19.74
N LEU A 155 -19.81 28.50 20.18
CA LEU A 155 -19.25 29.15 21.36
C LEU A 155 -19.41 30.68 21.30
N LYS A 156 -19.14 31.30 20.15
CA LYS A 156 -19.35 32.75 19.95
C LYS A 156 -20.81 33.18 20.13
N ASN A 157 -21.76 32.26 20.00
CA ASN A 157 -23.20 32.54 20.07
C ASN A 157 -23.81 32.23 21.46
N THR A 158 -23.05 31.75 22.45
CA THR A 158 -23.56 31.39 23.80
C THR A 158 -22.63 31.89 24.93
N PRO A 159 -22.83 33.13 25.45
CA PRO A 159 -21.84 33.83 26.29
C PRO A 159 -21.44 33.15 27.62
N PRO A 160 -22.35 32.56 28.42
CA PRO A 160 -21.95 31.98 29.72
C PRO A 160 -21.36 30.56 29.59
N LEU A 161 -21.68 29.84 28.51
CA LEU A 161 -21.11 28.51 28.19
C LEU A 161 -19.76 28.64 27.47
N SER A 162 -19.56 29.76 26.77
CA SER A 162 -18.35 30.12 26.02
C SER A 162 -17.08 30.07 26.87
N ASN A 163 -17.09 30.66 28.06
CA ASN A 163 -15.87 30.76 28.89
C ASN A 163 -15.43 29.41 29.48
N ARG A 164 -16.36 28.52 29.86
CA ARG A 164 -16.01 27.21 30.40
C ARG A 164 -15.58 26.22 29.31
N LEU A 165 -16.21 26.33 28.15
CA LEU A 165 -15.93 25.44 27.03
C LEU A 165 -14.72 25.93 26.21
N ALA A 166 -14.38 27.22 26.21
CA ALA A 166 -13.12 27.73 25.66
C ALA A 166 -11.88 27.19 26.42
N SER A 167 -11.92 27.13 27.75
CA SER A 167 -10.85 26.48 28.53
C SER A 167 -10.76 24.97 28.29
N ALA A 168 -11.89 24.29 28.09
CA ALA A 168 -11.90 22.86 27.73
C ALA A 168 -11.43 22.63 26.28
N LEU A 169 -11.70 23.57 25.37
CA LEU A 169 -11.27 23.54 23.98
C LEU A 169 -9.76 23.83 23.86
N ASP A 170 -9.22 24.74 24.66
CA ASP A 170 -7.77 24.96 24.76
C ASP A 170 -7.07 23.73 25.33
N LEU A 171 -7.65 23.05 26.33
CA LEU A 171 -7.14 21.76 26.83
C LEU A 171 -7.24 20.63 25.80
N LEU A 172 -8.30 20.59 24.99
CA LEU A 172 -8.44 19.62 23.91
C LEU A 172 -7.50 19.93 22.73
N LEU A 173 -7.29 21.21 22.40
CA LEU A 173 -6.32 21.64 21.40
C LEU A 173 -4.89 21.40 21.88
N ASP A 174 -4.60 21.61 23.16
CA ASP A 174 -3.33 21.24 23.80
C ASP A 174 -3.19 19.73 23.90
N SER A 175 -4.27 18.96 24.07
CA SER A 175 -4.26 17.50 24.03
C SER A 175 -4.14 16.94 22.61
N LEU A 176 -4.60 17.67 21.58
CA LEU A 176 -4.42 17.36 20.16
C LEU A 176 -3.03 17.79 19.67
N LYS A 177 -2.47 18.88 20.25
CA LYS A 177 -1.06 19.25 20.15
C LYS A 177 -0.15 18.35 20.98
N ALA A 178 -0.66 17.70 22.01
CA ALA A 178 0.05 16.68 22.76
C ALA A 178 0.11 15.44 21.87
N GLU A 179 1.13 15.47 21.04
CA GLU A 179 1.60 14.53 20.02
C GLU A 179 1.67 13.04 20.43
N ASP A 180 1.09 12.53 21.52
CA ASP A 180 1.44 11.18 21.96
C ASP A 180 0.86 10.07 21.06
N GLU A 181 -0.43 10.14 20.71
CA GLU A 181 -1.05 9.13 19.83
C GLU A 181 -0.62 9.27 18.35
N VAL A 182 -0.41 10.50 17.88
CA VAL A 182 0.05 10.77 16.50
C VAL A 182 1.55 10.50 16.37
N ALA A 183 2.37 10.77 17.39
CA ALA A 183 3.78 10.37 17.40
C ALA A 183 3.91 8.85 17.56
N GLU A 184 3.01 8.18 18.27
CA GLU A 184 2.98 6.72 18.35
C GLU A 184 2.59 6.10 17.00
N LEU A 185 1.62 6.67 16.28
CA LEU A 185 1.28 6.28 14.91
C LEU A 185 2.41 6.59 13.91
N LYS A 186 3.04 7.78 13.97
CA LYS A 186 4.26 8.09 13.19
C LYS A 186 5.38 7.10 13.53
N ARG A 187 5.59 6.77 14.82
CA ARG A 187 6.57 5.76 15.26
C ARG A 187 6.26 4.39 14.72
N LEU A 188 5.01 3.95 14.75
CA LEU A 188 4.57 2.66 14.22
C LEU A 188 4.75 2.60 12.70
N ALA A 189 4.43 3.67 11.98
CA ALA A 189 4.64 3.76 10.55
C ALA A 189 6.14 3.76 10.19
N VAL A 190 6.97 4.53 10.89
CA VAL A 190 8.43 4.56 10.71
C VAL A 190 9.06 3.21 11.08
N LYS A 191 8.61 2.57 12.16
CA LYS A 191 9.06 1.25 12.58
C LYS A 191 8.68 0.20 11.53
N SER A 192 7.45 0.21 11.04
CA SER A 192 6.98 -0.65 9.95
C SER A 192 7.81 -0.44 8.68
N HIS A 193 8.12 0.81 8.33
CA HIS A 193 9.02 1.13 7.21
C HIS A 193 10.43 0.56 7.41
N SER A 194 10.99 0.67 8.62
CA SER A 194 12.32 0.15 8.92
C SER A 194 12.38 -1.38 8.88
N GLU A 195 11.34 -2.06 9.38
CA GLU A 195 11.21 -3.52 9.36
C GLU A 195 10.97 -4.03 7.94
N LEU A 196 10.12 -3.35 7.16
CA LEU A 196 9.89 -3.67 5.76
C LEU A 196 11.19 -3.51 4.95
N ARG A 197 11.95 -2.45 5.18
CA ARG A 197 13.25 -2.22 4.54
C ARG A 197 14.28 -3.28 4.94
N ALA A 198 14.30 -3.68 6.20
CA ALA A 198 15.18 -4.75 6.68
C ALA A 198 14.79 -6.11 6.07
N ASN A 199 13.50 -6.40 5.95
CA ASN A 199 12.99 -7.60 5.30
C ASN A 199 13.28 -7.59 3.80
N MET A 200 13.04 -6.49 3.09
CA MET A 200 13.42 -6.33 1.68
C MET A 200 14.91 -6.61 1.47
N ARG A 201 15.80 -6.05 2.30
CA ARG A 201 17.24 -6.35 2.24
C ARG A 201 17.58 -7.81 2.55
N ARG A 202 16.77 -8.53 3.32
CA ARG A 202 16.93 -9.99 3.48
C ARG A 202 16.47 -10.72 2.23
N THR A 203 15.34 -10.33 1.66
CA THR A 203 14.80 -10.93 0.44
C THR A 203 15.74 -10.71 -0.75
N GLU A 204 16.34 -9.52 -0.89
CA GLU A 204 17.39 -9.24 -1.88
C GLU A 204 18.61 -10.16 -1.72
N ARG A 205 19.07 -10.38 -0.48
CA ARG A 205 20.17 -11.31 -0.20
C ARG A 205 19.80 -12.76 -0.55
N LEU A 206 18.59 -13.19 -0.20
CA LEU A 206 18.10 -14.52 -0.58
C LEU A 206 17.97 -14.67 -2.09
N LEU A 207 17.51 -13.64 -2.81
CA LEU A 207 17.46 -13.63 -4.27
C LEU A 207 18.86 -13.70 -4.90
N ALA A 208 19.85 -13.01 -4.33
CA ALA A 208 21.23 -13.10 -4.75
C ALA A 208 21.82 -14.52 -4.53
N ASP A 209 21.57 -15.12 -3.37
CA ASP A 209 22.00 -16.50 -3.06
C ASP A 209 21.31 -17.54 -3.98
N ILE A 210 20.01 -17.38 -4.26
CA ILE A 210 19.29 -18.25 -5.20
C ILE A 210 19.86 -18.09 -6.62
N SER A 211 20.15 -16.85 -7.03
CA SER A 211 20.78 -16.58 -8.34
C SER A 211 22.14 -17.28 -8.46
N ASP A 212 22.97 -17.21 -7.43
CA ASP A 212 24.27 -17.90 -7.38
C ASP A 212 24.10 -19.44 -7.38
N MET A 213 23.15 -19.98 -6.62
CA MET A 213 22.84 -21.42 -6.65
C MET A 213 22.40 -21.89 -8.03
N VAL A 214 21.51 -21.15 -8.70
CA VAL A 214 21.06 -21.48 -10.06
C VAL A 214 22.21 -21.39 -11.06
N GLY A 215 23.11 -20.41 -10.90
CA GLY A 215 24.35 -20.31 -11.67
C GLY A 215 25.23 -21.56 -11.53
N LYS A 216 25.47 -22.00 -10.29
CA LYS A 216 26.21 -23.24 -10.00
C LYS A 216 25.52 -24.47 -10.60
N TYR A 217 24.21 -24.60 -10.44
CA TYR A 217 23.44 -25.73 -10.99
C TYR A 217 23.49 -25.80 -12.52
N LYS A 218 23.48 -24.66 -13.22
CA LYS A 218 23.67 -24.62 -14.68
C LYS A 218 25.06 -25.11 -15.09
N ILE A 219 26.10 -24.74 -14.36
CA ILE A 219 27.47 -25.21 -14.63
C ILE A 219 27.53 -26.73 -14.41
N PHE A 220 26.99 -27.23 -13.30
CA PHE A 220 26.94 -28.67 -13.02
C PHE A 220 26.19 -29.46 -14.10
N SER A 221 25.00 -28.99 -14.53
CA SER A 221 24.21 -29.71 -15.54
C SER A 221 24.93 -29.78 -16.90
N VAL A 222 25.56 -28.69 -17.34
CA VAL A 222 26.36 -28.65 -18.58
C VAL A 222 27.56 -29.61 -18.47
N THR A 223 28.22 -29.65 -17.33
CA THR A 223 29.40 -30.51 -17.13
C THR A 223 29.02 -31.99 -17.12
N VAL A 224 27.94 -32.36 -16.41
CA VAL A 224 27.46 -33.75 -16.35
C VAL A 224 26.99 -34.24 -17.72
N ILE A 225 26.24 -33.42 -18.46
CA ILE A 225 25.81 -33.75 -19.83
C ILE A 225 27.03 -33.92 -20.74
N GLY A 226 28.02 -33.02 -20.66
CA GLY A 226 29.26 -33.11 -21.44
C GLY A 226 30.06 -34.39 -21.16
N ILE A 227 30.25 -34.76 -19.90
CA ILE A 227 30.96 -36.00 -19.51
C ILE A 227 30.20 -37.23 -19.99
N THR A 228 28.87 -37.24 -19.87
CA THR A 228 28.03 -38.37 -20.30
C THR A 228 28.13 -38.57 -21.82
N LEU A 229 28.08 -37.48 -22.60
CA LEU A 229 28.24 -37.54 -24.06
C LEU A 229 29.66 -37.96 -24.48
N PHE A 230 30.68 -37.55 -23.74
CA PHE A 230 32.05 -37.95 -24.00
C PHE A 230 32.26 -39.45 -23.74
N ALA A 231 31.73 -39.96 -22.61
CA ALA A 231 31.80 -41.37 -22.26
C ALA A 231 31.06 -42.26 -23.28
N THR A 232 29.86 -41.86 -23.71
CA THR A 232 29.11 -42.63 -24.73
C THR A 232 29.84 -42.66 -26.07
N ASN A 233 30.49 -41.56 -26.48
CA ASN A 233 31.30 -41.51 -27.70
C ASN A 233 32.51 -42.47 -27.63
N ILE A 234 33.23 -42.50 -26.50
CA ILE A 234 34.34 -43.46 -26.31
C ILE A 234 33.86 -44.90 -26.45
N VAL A 235 32.77 -45.27 -25.76
CA VAL A 235 32.22 -46.63 -25.80
C VAL A 235 31.79 -47.00 -27.22
N LEU A 236 31.13 -46.10 -27.93
CA LEU A 236 30.71 -46.31 -29.32
C LEU A 236 31.91 -46.55 -30.25
N ARG A 237 33.00 -45.81 -30.04
CA ARG A 237 34.24 -45.92 -30.82
C ARG A 237 35.04 -47.19 -30.54
N THR A 238 34.90 -47.78 -29.36
CA THR A 238 35.51 -49.08 -29.02
C THR A 238 34.70 -50.28 -29.50
N LEU A 239 33.40 -50.10 -29.78
CA LEU A 239 32.51 -51.17 -30.24
C LEU A 239 32.43 -51.29 -31.76
N LEU A 240 32.78 -50.23 -32.49
CA LEU A 240 32.89 -50.18 -33.96
C LEU A 240 34.32 -50.46 -34.41
#